data_AF-A0A1J3EKI9-F1
#
_entry.id   AF-A0A1J3EKI9-F1
#
_cell.length_a   1.000
_cell.length_b   1.000
_cell.length_c   1.000
_cell.angle_alpha   90.00
_cell.angle_beta   90.00
_cell.angle_gamma   90.00
#
_symmetry.space_group_name_H-M   'P 1'
#
loop_
_entity.id
_entity.type
_entity.pdbx_description
1 polymer ?
#
loop_
_entity_poly.entity_id
_entity_poly.type
_entity_poly.pdbx_seq_one_letter_code
_entity_poly.pdbx_strand_id
1 'polypeptide(L)'
;VIKEILTRNLETEYLKRFGLKGFTDQKTFKTKVPVITYDDIKPEIQRIASGDRSMILSSYPITEFLTSSGTSAGERKLMPTIEEDMDRRQLLYSLQMPVMNLYVPGLDKGKALHFLFVKSESKTPGGLPARPVLTSYYKSEHFKRRPYDPYNVYTSPNEAILCPDSSQSMYTQMLCGLLMRHEVLRLGAVFASGLLRAIGFLKTNWQDLAYDISTGTLSSRISDPAIRESMSKILTKPDQELADFITSVCSQDNNWEGIITKIWPNTKYLDVIVTGAMAQYIPMLEHYSGG
;
A
#
# COMPACT_ATOMS: atom_id res chain seq x y z
N VAL A 1 -22.13 13.37 -9.00
CA VAL A 1 -21.35 13.41 -7.74
C VAL A 1 -21.93 14.39 -6.72
N ILE A 2 -21.75 15.72 -6.81
CA ILE A 2 -22.17 16.63 -5.71
C ILE A 2 -23.67 16.53 -5.35
N LYS A 3 -24.55 16.51 -6.35
CA LYS A 3 -26.01 16.34 -6.14
C LYS A 3 -26.31 15.08 -5.34
N GLU A 4 -25.66 13.97 -5.68
CA GLU A 4 -25.83 12.68 -4.99
C GLU A 4 -25.35 12.74 -3.54
N ILE A 5 -24.16 13.30 -3.29
CA ILE A 5 -23.62 13.50 -1.93
C ILE A 5 -24.59 14.34 -1.09
N LEU A 6 -25.12 15.42 -1.65
CA LEU A 6 -26.05 16.31 -0.94
C LEU A 6 -27.41 15.66 -0.72
N THR A 7 -27.99 15.01 -1.73
CA THR A 7 -29.27 14.29 -1.61
C THR A 7 -29.20 13.25 -0.49
N ARG A 8 -28.09 12.51 -0.43
CA ARG A 8 -27.87 11.45 0.55
C ARG A 8 -27.67 11.99 1.96
N ASN A 9 -26.86 13.04 2.11
CA ASN A 9 -26.43 13.54 3.42
C ASN A 9 -27.25 14.75 3.92
N LEU A 10 -28.33 15.12 3.23
CA LEU A 10 -29.12 16.31 3.52
C LEU A 10 -29.59 16.38 4.97
N GLU A 11 -29.92 15.22 5.54
CA GLU A 11 -30.47 15.10 6.89
C GLU A 11 -29.42 15.01 8.00
N THR A 12 -28.12 15.07 7.64
CA THR A 12 -27.02 15.02 8.60
C THR A 12 -26.94 16.30 9.42
N GLU A 13 -26.46 16.20 10.66
CA GLU A 13 -26.30 17.33 11.58
C GLU A 13 -25.46 18.45 10.95
N TYR A 14 -24.37 18.08 10.28
CA TYR A 14 -23.45 19.03 9.68
C TYR A 14 -24.11 19.84 8.56
N LEU A 15 -24.82 19.21 7.62
CA LEU A 15 -25.48 19.94 6.53
C LEU A 15 -26.71 20.72 6.99
N LYS A 16 -27.42 20.25 8.02
CA LYS A 16 -28.53 20.98 8.64
C LYS A 16 -28.09 22.31 9.25
N ARG A 17 -26.89 22.38 9.84
CA ARG A 17 -26.31 23.61 10.41
C ARG A 17 -26.24 24.76 9.40
N PHE A 18 -26.04 24.45 8.12
CA PHE A 18 -25.92 25.44 7.05
C PHE A 18 -27.25 25.74 6.34
N GLY A 19 -28.36 25.19 6.81
CA GLY A 19 -29.69 25.55 6.31
C GLY A 19 -29.88 25.29 4.81
N LEU A 20 -29.39 24.15 4.31
CA LEU A 20 -29.56 23.76 2.90
C LEU A 20 -31.02 23.53 2.50
N LYS A 21 -31.96 23.33 3.44
CA LYS A 21 -33.43 23.28 3.19
C LYS A 21 -33.85 22.40 2.00
N GLY A 22 -33.23 21.24 1.78
CA GLY A 22 -33.56 20.38 0.63
C GLY A 22 -32.86 20.71 -0.68
N PHE A 23 -32.15 21.84 -0.77
CA PHE A 23 -31.41 22.21 -1.96
C PHE A 23 -30.17 21.33 -2.14
N THR A 24 -30.03 20.76 -3.33
CA THR A 24 -28.94 19.86 -3.73
C THR A 24 -28.16 20.39 -4.94
N ASP A 25 -28.37 21.66 -5.28
CA ASP A 25 -27.68 22.34 -6.38
C ASP A 25 -26.33 22.93 -5.93
N GLN A 26 -25.42 23.03 -6.90
CA GLN A 26 -24.05 23.48 -6.66
C GLN A 26 -23.98 24.95 -6.19
N LYS A 27 -24.88 25.82 -6.67
CA LYS A 27 -24.85 27.24 -6.35
C LYS A 27 -25.19 27.44 -4.87
N THR A 28 -26.28 26.83 -4.40
CA THR A 28 -26.69 26.88 -2.99
C THR A 28 -25.62 26.29 -2.08
N PHE A 29 -25.02 25.15 -2.46
CA PHE A 29 -23.91 24.56 -1.70
C PHE A 29 -22.73 25.52 -1.55
N LYS A 30 -22.25 26.11 -2.66
CA LYS A 30 -21.12 27.06 -2.65
C LYS A 30 -21.40 28.32 -1.83
N THR A 31 -22.65 28.78 -1.78
CA THR A 31 -23.01 30.00 -1.02
C THR A 31 -23.19 29.72 0.47
N LYS A 32 -23.64 28.53 0.86
CA LYS A 32 -24.03 28.23 2.24
C LYS A 32 -23.03 27.42 3.04
N VAL A 33 -22.30 26.50 2.41
CA VAL A 33 -21.36 25.60 3.11
C VAL A 33 -19.97 26.22 3.03
N PRO A 34 -19.33 26.52 4.18
CA PRO A 34 -18.03 27.17 4.19
C PRO A 34 -16.92 26.24 3.72
N VAL A 35 -15.84 26.84 3.24
CA VAL A 35 -14.57 26.14 3.09
C VAL A 35 -13.99 25.94 4.49
N ILE A 36 -13.60 24.71 4.80
CA ILE A 36 -13.16 24.29 6.14
C ILE A 36 -11.77 23.66 6.10
N THR A 37 -11.12 23.63 7.26
CA THR A 37 -9.93 22.86 7.57
C THR A 37 -10.28 21.69 8.49
N TYR A 38 -9.28 20.86 8.83
CA TYR A 38 -9.49 19.74 9.77
C TYR A 38 -9.93 20.22 11.15
N ASP A 39 -9.40 21.34 11.63
CA ASP A 39 -9.68 21.80 12.99
C ASP A 39 -11.13 22.29 13.14
N ASP A 40 -11.74 22.79 12.06
CA ASP A 40 -13.15 23.22 12.02
C ASP A 40 -14.15 22.06 12.18
N ILE A 41 -13.76 20.83 11.80
CA ILE A 41 -14.60 19.61 11.89
C ILE A 41 -14.12 18.60 12.92
N LYS A 42 -13.05 18.95 13.64
CA LYS A 42 -12.48 18.12 14.71
C LYS A 42 -13.52 17.79 15.80
N PRO A 43 -14.43 18.69 16.21
CA PRO A 43 -15.47 18.37 17.19
C PRO A 43 -16.39 17.22 16.75
N GLU A 44 -16.87 17.23 15.50
CA GLU A 44 -17.69 16.17 14.92
C GLU A 44 -16.94 14.84 14.85
N ILE A 45 -15.67 14.88 14.42
CA ILE A 45 -14.79 13.72 14.36
C ILE A 45 -14.60 13.11 15.75
N GLN A 46 -14.37 13.93 16.77
CA GLN A 46 -14.19 13.47 18.16
C GLN A 46 -15.46 12.83 18.71
N ARG A 47 -16.64 13.37 18.43
CA ARG A 47 -17.92 12.74 18.82
C ARG A 47 -18.07 11.35 18.22
N ILE A 48 -17.83 11.20 16.92
CA ILE A 48 -17.90 9.90 16.23
C ILE A 48 -16.85 8.93 16.80
N ALA A 49 -15.62 9.41 17.01
CA ALA A 49 -14.52 8.63 17.58
C ALA A 49 -14.84 8.16 19.01
N SER A 50 -15.55 8.95 19.80
CA SER A 50 -15.98 8.62 21.17
C SER A 50 -17.20 7.70 21.24
N GLY A 51 -17.86 7.41 20.11
CA GLY A 51 -18.96 6.43 20.08
C GLY A 51 -20.30 6.98 19.58
N ASP A 52 -20.40 8.27 19.23
CA ASP A 52 -21.63 8.81 18.63
C ASP A 52 -21.85 8.14 17.26
N ARG A 53 -23.06 7.58 17.07
CA ARG A 53 -23.49 6.88 15.84
C ARG A 53 -24.64 7.60 15.14
N SER A 54 -25.01 8.80 15.61
CA SER A 54 -25.97 9.64 14.90
C SER A 54 -25.41 10.11 13.56
N MET A 55 -26.29 10.56 12.66
CA MET A 55 -25.93 11.04 11.32
C MET A 55 -25.24 12.42 11.39
N ILE A 56 -24.02 12.48 11.90
CA ILE A 56 -23.30 13.75 12.08
C ILE A 56 -22.79 14.26 10.73
N LEU A 57 -21.96 13.47 10.06
CA LEU A 57 -21.28 13.83 8.79
C LEU A 57 -21.83 13.08 7.58
N SER A 58 -22.41 11.90 7.79
CA SER A 58 -22.85 10.99 6.74
C SER A 58 -24.15 10.30 7.15
N SER A 59 -25.02 10.03 6.19
CA SER A 59 -26.20 9.17 6.41
C SER A 59 -25.82 7.69 6.54
N TYR A 60 -24.69 7.29 5.97
CA TYR A 60 -24.10 5.96 6.18
C TYR A 60 -23.23 5.93 7.42
N PRO A 61 -23.22 4.81 8.16
CA PRO A 61 -22.33 4.63 9.31
C PRO A 61 -20.85 4.80 8.92
N ILE A 62 -20.11 5.52 9.74
CA ILE A 62 -18.65 5.56 9.64
C ILE A 62 -18.11 4.21 10.09
N THR A 63 -17.38 3.52 9.22
CA THR A 63 -16.87 2.17 9.45
C THR A 63 -15.49 2.17 10.08
N GLU A 64 -14.67 3.17 9.76
CA GLU A 64 -13.34 3.38 10.34
C GLU A 64 -12.85 4.82 10.13
N PHE A 65 -11.73 5.14 10.79
CA PHE A 65 -10.97 6.37 10.54
C PHE A 65 -9.67 6.06 9.80
N LEU A 66 -9.53 6.67 8.63
CA LEU A 66 -8.29 6.62 7.87
C LEU A 66 -7.32 7.66 8.44
N THR A 67 -6.20 7.21 8.99
CA THR A 67 -5.20 8.11 9.60
C THR A 67 -4.31 8.73 8.53
N SER A 68 -4.37 10.05 8.41
CA SER A 68 -3.49 10.82 7.52
C SER A 68 -2.03 10.78 7.98
N SER A 69 -1.10 11.02 7.07
CA SER A 69 0.28 11.38 7.43
C SER A 69 0.39 12.82 7.94
N GLY A 70 -0.54 13.70 7.57
CA GLY A 70 -0.64 15.04 8.13
C GLY A 70 -1.17 15.01 9.56
N THR A 71 -0.61 15.87 10.41
CA THR A 71 -0.93 15.95 11.83
C THR A 71 -1.66 17.25 12.20
N SER A 72 -2.40 17.23 13.30
CA SER A 72 -2.94 18.42 13.99
C SER A 72 -2.63 18.24 15.49
N ALA A 73 -1.93 19.20 16.09
CA ALA A 73 -1.42 19.12 17.46
C ALA A 73 -0.58 17.84 17.75
N GLY A 74 0.27 17.43 16.79
CA GLY A 74 1.14 16.25 16.93
C GLY A 74 0.48 14.92 16.60
N GLU A 75 -0.86 14.85 16.63
CA GLU A 75 -1.61 13.63 16.36
C GLU A 75 -2.04 13.52 14.89
N ARG A 76 -2.14 12.27 14.38
CA ARG A 76 -2.60 12.02 13.01
C ARG A 76 -4.06 12.45 12.84
N LYS A 77 -4.36 13.12 11.73
CA LYS A 77 -5.76 13.48 11.38
C LYS A 77 -6.58 12.23 11.09
N LEU A 78 -7.75 12.13 11.71
CA LEU A 78 -8.71 11.03 11.56
C LEU A 78 -9.71 11.37 10.46
N MET A 79 -9.62 10.71 9.30
CA MET A 79 -10.54 10.93 8.19
C MET A 79 -11.65 9.88 8.21
N PRO A 80 -12.90 10.22 8.53
CA PRO A 80 -13.99 9.25 8.54
C PRO A 80 -14.23 8.72 7.12
N THR A 81 -14.44 7.41 7.00
CA THR A 81 -14.79 6.77 5.73
C THR A 81 -16.00 5.85 5.93
N ILE A 82 -16.72 5.62 4.84
CA ILE A 82 -17.84 4.67 4.78
C ILE A 82 -17.44 3.45 3.94
N GLU A 83 -18.18 2.35 4.08
CA GLU A 83 -17.88 1.09 3.38
C GLU A 83 -17.78 1.26 1.86
N GLU A 84 -18.74 1.96 1.26
CA GLU A 84 -18.82 2.23 -0.18
C GLU A 84 -17.61 3.02 -0.73
N ASP A 85 -16.86 3.74 0.11
CA ASP A 85 -15.63 4.39 -0.34
C ASP A 85 -14.57 3.35 -0.76
N MET A 86 -14.66 2.13 -0.27
CA MET A 86 -13.74 1.05 -0.67
C MET A 86 -13.96 0.65 -2.13
N ASP A 87 -15.22 0.60 -2.58
CA ASP A 87 -15.55 0.31 -3.98
C ASP A 87 -15.03 1.41 -4.92
N ARG A 88 -15.17 2.68 -4.50
CA ARG A 88 -14.60 3.81 -5.25
C ARG A 88 -13.07 3.74 -5.35
N ARG A 89 -12.38 3.36 -4.26
CA ARG A 89 -10.92 3.14 -4.27
C ARG A 89 -10.54 2.00 -5.20
N GLN A 90 -11.27 0.88 -5.15
CA GLN A 90 -11.03 -0.27 -6.02
C GLN A 90 -11.23 0.08 -7.49
N LEU A 91 -12.28 0.86 -7.82
CA LEU A 91 -12.50 1.36 -9.17
C LEU A 91 -11.30 2.16 -9.65
N LEU A 92 -10.78 3.09 -8.85
CA LEU A 92 -9.59 3.87 -9.23
C LEU A 92 -8.37 2.96 -9.50
N TYR A 93 -8.10 1.97 -8.64
CA TYR A 93 -7.02 1.01 -8.87
C TYR A 93 -7.22 0.20 -10.16
N SER A 94 -8.45 -0.18 -10.48
CA SER A 94 -8.76 -0.94 -11.70
C SER A 94 -8.44 -0.20 -12.99
N LEU A 95 -8.34 1.14 -12.96
CA LEU A 95 -8.01 1.95 -14.13
C LEU A 95 -6.50 2.02 -14.42
N GLN A 96 -5.64 1.73 -13.45
CA GLN A 96 -4.20 1.92 -13.57
C GLN A 96 -3.57 1.03 -14.63
N MET A 97 -3.84 -0.28 -14.58
CA MET A 97 -3.24 -1.24 -15.51
C MET A 97 -3.77 -1.13 -16.95
N PRO A 98 -5.07 -0.89 -17.21
CA PRO A 98 -5.55 -0.57 -18.55
C PRO A 98 -4.84 0.64 -19.17
N VAL A 99 -4.61 1.71 -18.39
CA VAL A 99 -3.86 2.89 -18.87
C VAL A 99 -2.41 2.52 -19.10
N MET A 100 -1.76 1.81 -18.17
CA MET A 100 -0.36 1.41 -18.31
C MET A 100 -0.13 0.53 -19.54
N ASN A 101 -1.07 -0.36 -19.86
CA ASN A 101 -0.96 -1.26 -21.01
C ASN A 101 -0.93 -0.53 -22.36
N LEU A 102 -1.38 0.74 -22.42
CA LEU A 102 -1.22 1.58 -23.62
C LEU A 102 0.24 1.96 -23.89
N TYR A 103 1.08 2.00 -22.85
CA TYR A 103 2.46 2.49 -22.92
C TYR A 103 3.49 1.38 -22.73
N VAL A 104 3.18 0.39 -21.89
CA VAL A 104 4.07 -0.73 -21.55
C VAL A 104 3.30 -2.04 -21.76
N PRO A 105 3.27 -2.59 -22.98
CA PRO A 105 2.51 -3.79 -23.29
C PRO A 105 3.13 -5.04 -22.67
N GLY A 106 2.31 -6.08 -22.51
CA GLY A 106 2.78 -7.41 -22.11
C GLY A 106 3.10 -7.55 -20.61
N LEU A 107 2.54 -6.68 -19.76
CA LEU A 107 2.68 -6.79 -18.30
C LEU A 107 1.84 -7.94 -17.71
N ASP A 108 0.85 -8.41 -18.46
CA ASP A 108 0.03 -9.60 -18.21
C ASP A 108 0.79 -10.93 -18.33
N LYS A 109 2.02 -10.90 -18.86
CA LYS A 109 2.86 -12.09 -19.11
C LYS A 109 3.86 -12.39 -18.01
N GLY A 110 3.77 -11.70 -16.88
CA GLY A 110 4.70 -11.86 -15.77
C GLY A 110 4.12 -11.34 -14.47
N LYS A 111 5.01 -10.99 -13.54
CA LYS A 111 4.69 -10.61 -12.17
C LYS A 111 5.18 -9.22 -11.84
N ALA A 112 4.61 -8.66 -10.79
CA ALA A 112 5.03 -7.41 -10.19
C ALA A 112 5.66 -7.67 -8.81
N LEU A 113 6.90 -7.21 -8.62
CA LEU A 113 7.53 -7.19 -7.31
C LEU A 113 7.19 -5.86 -6.62
N HIS A 114 6.18 -5.91 -5.77
CA HIS A 114 5.72 -4.76 -5.00
C HIS A 114 5.96 -4.96 -3.51
N PHE A 115 6.77 -4.08 -2.91
CA PHE A 115 7.01 -4.07 -1.46
C PHE A 115 5.90 -3.29 -0.76
N LEU A 116 4.92 -4.02 -0.24
CA LEU A 116 3.71 -3.48 0.38
C LEU A 116 3.70 -3.80 1.88
N PHE A 117 3.35 -2.82 2.70
CA PHE A 117 3.42 -2.96 4.17
C PHE A 117 2.15 -2.44 4.82
N VAL A 118 1.58 -3.25 5.71
CA VAL A 118 0.66 -2.74 6.73
C VAL A 118 1.42 -1.93 7.78
N LYS A 119 0.71 -1.04 8.46
CA LYS A 119 1.20 -0.27 9.60
C LYS A 119 0.33 -0.52 10.82
N SER A 120 0.80 -0.08 11.98
CA SER A 120 0.06 -0.15 13.23
C SER A 120 -1.33 0.47 13.10
N GLU A 121 -2.25 -0.12 13.87
CA GLU A 121 -3.66 0.25 13.93
C GLU A 121 -4.01 0.50 15.39
N SER A 122 -4.97 1.39 15.63
CA SER A 122 -5.54 1.62 16.95
C SER A 122 -7.07 1.50 16.88
N LYS A 123 -7.71 1.56 18.04
CA LYS A 123 -9.16 1.71 18.15
C LYS A 123 -9.46 3.04 18.82
N THR A 124 -10.47 3.74 18.34
CA THR A 124 -10.99 4.94 19.01
C THR A 124 -11.70 4.53 20.32
N PRO A 125 -11.97 5.48 21.25
CA PRO A 125 -12.71 5.17 22.47
C PRO A 125 -14.08 4.52 22.22
N GLY A 126 -14.75 4.91 21.15
CA GLY A 126 -16.00 4.30 20.67
C GLY A 126 -15.83 3.00 19.90
N GLY A 127 -14.63 2.42 19.83
CA GLY A 127 -14.35 1.11 19.25
C GLY A 127 -14.15 1.06 17.72
N LEU A 128 -14.18 2.19 17.01
CA LEU A 128 -13.91 2.21 15.57
C LEU A 128 -12.41 1.99 15.28
N PRO A 129 -12.03 1.22 14.25
CA PRO A 129 -10.64 1.14 13.82
C PRO A 129 -10.12 2.50 13.37
N ALA A 130 -8.86 2.81 13.70
CA ALA A 130 -8.13 3.96 13.21
C ALA A 130 -6.77 3.52 12.65
N ARG A 131 -6.58 3.65 11.34
CA ARG A 131 -5.42 3.09 10.63
C ARG A 131 -5.13 3.77 9.31
N PRO A 132 -3.91 3.69 8.77
CA PRO A 132 -3.62 4.26 7.46
C PRO A 132 -4.47 3.64 6.35
N VAL A 133 -4.82 4.44 5.33
CA VAL A 133 -5.68 3.99 4.22
C VAL A 133 -5.16 2.74 3.51
N LEU A 134 -3.85 2.61 3.35
CA LEU A 134 -3.26 1.42 2.73
C LEU A 134 -3.36 0.19 3.62
N THR A 135 -3.21 0.34 4.94
CA THR A 135 -3.46 -0.76 5.88
C THR A 135 -4.91 -1.23 5.79
N SER A 136 -5.86 -0.29 5.76
CA SER A 136 -7.29 -0.61 5.56
C SER A 136 -7.52 -1.35 4.25
N TYR A 137 -6.93 -0.86 3.15
CA TYR A 137 -7.05 -1.48 1.83
C TYR A 137 -6.46 -2.90 1.78
N TYR A 138 -5.22 -3.11 2.23
CA TYR A 138 -4.61 -4.45 2.22
C TYR A 138 -5.37 -5.45 3.09
N LYS A 139 -5.98 -4.98 4.19
CA LYS A 139 -6.81 -5.82 5.06
C LYS A 139 -8.24 -6.04 4.57
N SER A 140 -8.69 -5.33 3.55
CA SER A 140 -10.02 -5.46 2.96
C SER A 140 -10.17 -6.74 2.13
N GLU A 141 -11.41 -7.16 1.93
CA GLU A 141 -11.73 -8.27 1.03
C GLU A 141 -11.40 -7.95 -0.43
N HIS A 142 -11.48 -6.67 -0.84
CA HIS A 142 -11.08 -6.21 -2.18
C HIS A 142 -9.63 -6.56 -2.51
N PHE A 143 -8.74 -6.54 -1.51
CA PHE A 143 -7.35 -6.94 -1.70
C PHE A 143 -7.13 -8.44 -1.45
N LYS A 144 -7.63 -8.97 -0.32
CA LYS A 144 -7.39 -10.35 0.10
C LYS A 144 -8.01 -11.39 -0.83
N ARG A 145 -9.23 -11.12 -1.29
CA ARG A 145 -10.01 -11.99 -2.19
C ARG A 145 -10.17 -11.39 -3.57
N ARG A 146 -9.18 -10.59 -4.00
CA ARG A 146 -9.16 -10.03 -5.36
C ARG A 146 -9.31 -11.16 -6.38
N PRO A 147 -10.16 -11.01 -7.40
CA PRO A 147 -10.24 -11.99 -8.48
C PRO A 147 -8.89 -12.08 -9.18
N TYR A 148 -8.67 -13.19 -9.88
CA TYR A 148 -7.50 -13.33 -10.72
C TYR A 148 -7.49 -12.22 -11.78
N ASP A 149 -6.37 -11.49 -11.83
CA ASP A 149 -6.11 -10.43 -12.80
C ASP A 149 -4.67 -10.61 -13.29
N PRO A 150 -4.46 -10.93 -14.59
CA PRO A 150 -3.12 -11.19 -15.11
C PRO A 150 -2.19 -9.95 -15.01
N TYR A 151 -2.74 -8.73 -14.94
CA TYR A 151 -1.92 -7.52 -14.79
C TYR A 151 -1.46 -7.26 -13.34
N ASN A 152 -2.07 -7.93 -12.37
CA ASN A 152 -1.86 -7.73 -10.93
C ASN A 152 -1.47 -9.02 -10.20
N VAL A 153 -0.66 -9.85 -10.85
CA VAL A 153 0.00 -11.00 -10.21
C VAL A 153 1.25 -10.51 -9.47
N TYR A 154 1.20 -10.50 -8.14
CA TYR A 154 2.31 -10.10 -7.29
C TYR A 154 3.22 -11.29 -6.92
N THR A 155 4.50 -11.02 -6.71
CA THR A 155 5.43 -11.98 -6.10
C THR A 155 5.15 -12.17 -4.60
N SER A 156 4.73 -11.11 -3.93
CA SER A 156 4.52 -11.09 -2.48
C SER A 156 3.20 -11.79 -2.09
N PRO A 157 3.23 -12.84 -1.24
CA PRO A 157 2.01 -13.43 -0.70
C PRO A 157 1.29 -12.46 0.23
N ASN A 158 -0.04 -12.60 0.34
CA ASN A 158 -0.85 -11.72 1.18
C ASN A 158 -0.42 -11.79 2.65
N GLU A 159 -0.02 -12.96 3.13
CA GLU A 159 0.46 -13.24 4.48
C GLU A 159 1.70 -12.40 4.81
N ALA A 160 2.64 -12.27 3.87
CA ALA A 160 3.82 -11.42 4.04
C ALA A 160 3.46 -9.93 4.07
N ILE A 161 2.54 -9.47 3.21
CA ILE A 161 2.09 -8.07 3.16
C ILE A 161 1.34 -7.69 4.45
N LEU A 162 0.56 -8.63 5.00
CA LEU A 162 -0.29 -8.44 6.17
C LEU A 162 0.42 -8.68 7.50
N CYS A 163 1.67 -9.15 7.48
CA CYS A 163 2.46 -9.37 8.67
C CYS A 163 2.74 -8.04 9.40
N PRO A 164 2.37 -7.92 10.69
CA PRO A 164 2.63 -6.71 11.48
C PRO A 164 4.12 -6.46 11.73
N ASP A 165 4.94 -7.51 11.75
CA ASP A 165 6.38 -7.39 11.88
C ASP A 165 6.99 -6.99 10.53
N SER A 166 7.38 -5.71 10.44
CA SER A 166 7.95 -5.16 9.21
C SER A 166 9.26 -5.82 8.76
N SER A 167 10.02 -6.42 9.69
CA SER A 167 11.26 -7.13 9.38
C SER A 167 10.96 -8.45 8.68
N GLN A 168 10.03 -9.23 9.24
CA GLN A 168 9.57 -10.48 8.62
C GLN A 168 8.87 -10.22 7.29
N SER A 169 7.99 -9.22 7.24
CA SER A 169 7.31 -8.78 6.01
C SER A 169 8.31 -8.43 4.90
N MET A 170 9.32 -7.61 5.20
CA MET A 170 10.35 -7.22 4.22
C MET A 170 11.18 -8.43 3.77
N TYR A 171 11.66 -9.25 4.71
CA TYR A 171 12.48 -10.41 4.41
C TYR A 171 11.75 -11.37 3.47
N THR A 172 10.51 -11.74 3.79
CA THR A 172 9.72 -12.68 3.00
C THR A 172 9.38 -12.14 1.62
N GLN A 173 8.99 -10.86 1.51
CA GLN A 173 8.71 -10.24 0.21
C GLN A 173 9.97 -10.18 -0.67
N MET A 174 11.13 -9.87 -0.08
CA MET A 174 12.41 -9.89 -0.78
C MET A 174 12.74 -11.30 -1.28
N LEU A 175 12.65 -12.30 -0.41
CA LEU A 175 12.92 -13.70 -0.76
C LEU A 175 12.01 -14.18 -1.91
N CYS A 176 10.71 -13.91 -1.84
CA CYS A 176 9.77 -14.21 -2.94
C CYS A 176 10.17 -13.51 -4.24
N GLY A 177 10.57 -12.24 -4.15
CA GLY A 177 11.05 -11.46 -5.30
C GLY A 177 12.31 -12.05 -5.96
N LEU A 178 13.24 -12.57 -5.16
CA LEU A 178 14.46 -13.22 -5.66
C LEU A 178 14.15 -14.57 -6.32
N LEU A 179 13.31 -15.40 -5.70
CA LEU A 179 12.90 -16.71 -6.25
C LEU A 179 12.18 -16.58 -7.60
N MET A 180 11.38 -15.53 -7.77
CA MET A 180 10.60 -15.28 -8.99
C MET A 180 11.28 -14.28 -9.94
N ARG A 181 12.60 -14.09 -9.83
CA ARG A 181 13.32 -12.96 -10.47
C ARG A 181 13.10 -12.80 -11.98
N HIS A 182 12.96 -13.92 -12.71
CA HIS A 182 12.78 -13.91 -14.15
C HIS A 182 11.34 -13.60 -14.58
N GLU A 183 10.37 -13.72 -13.66
CA GLU A 183 8.97 -13.38 -13.92
C GLU A 183 8.70 -11.89 -13.66
N VAL A 184 9.59 -11.18 -12.95
CA VAL A 184 9.39 -9.78 -12.56
C VAL A 184 9.49 -8.84 -13.78
N LEU A 185 8.39 -8.19 -14.12
CA LEU A 185 8.30 -7.20 -15.21
C LEU A 185 8.22 -5.75 -14.71
N ARG A 186 7.83 -5.55 -13.45
CA ARG A 186 7.80 -4.23 -12.81
C ARG A 186 8.12 -4.38 -11.33
N LEU A 187 8.82 -3.38 -10.81
CA LEU A 187 9.32 -3.39 -9.44
C LEU A 187 8.95 -2.09 -8.75
N GLY A 188 8.46 -2.14 -7.52
CA GLY A 188 7.88 -0.94 -6.94
C GLY A 188 7.56 -0.99 -5.46
N ALA A 189 7.10 0.16 -4.99
CA ALA A 189 6.52 0.41 -3.68
C ALA A 189 5.66 1.68 -3.78
N VAL A 190 4.78 1.93 -2.83
CA VAL A 190 3.93 3.14 -2.89
C VAL A 190 4.76 4.43 -3.00
N PHE A 191 5.88 4.52 -2.28
CA PHE A 191 6.78 5.68 -2.32
C PHE A 191 8.20 5.23 -2.66
N ALA A 192 8.95 6.10 -3.35
CA ALA A 192 10.37 5.91 -3.64
C ALA A 192 11.19 5.49 -2.41
N SER A 193 10.96 6.15 -1.27
CA SER A 193 11.61 5.82 0.01
C SER A 193 11.34 4.39 0.48
N GLY A 194 10.18 3.82 0.18
CA GLY A 194 9.85 2.42 0.48
C GLY A 194 10.68 1.44 -0.33
N LEU A 195 10.83 1.71 -1.63
CA LEU A 195 11.67 0.89 -2.51
C LEU A 195 13.15 1.00 -2.13
N LEU A 196 13.65 2.21 -1.87
CA LEU A 196 15.03 2.41 -1.41
C LEU A 196 15.33 1.67 -0.10
N ARG A 197 14.35 1.59 0.81
CA ARG A 197 14.47 0.77 2.02
C ARG A 197 14.55 -0.72 1.72
N ALA A 198 13.82 -1.22 0.72
CA ALA A 198 13.93 -2.61 0.29
C ALA A 198 15.31 -2.92 -0.32
N ILE A 199 15.84 -2.01 -1.14
CA ILE A 199 17.21 -2.13 -1.68
C ILE A 199 18.24 -2.09 -0.54
N GLY A 200 18.10 -1.17 0.41
CA GLY A 200 18.93 -1.11 1.60
C GLY A 200 18.84 -2.38 2.47
N PHE A 201 17.66 -3.00 2.55
CA PHE A 201 17.48 -4.27 3.24
C PHE A 201 18.23 -5.40 2.55
N LEU A 202 18.17 -5.48 1.21
CA LEU A 202 18.93 -6.47 0.44
C LEU A 202 20.43 -6.29 0.65
N LYS A 203 20.94 -5.04 0.65
CA LYS A 203 22.35 -4.72 0.94
C LYS A 203 22.85 -5.35 2.24
N THR A 204 22.02 -5.38 3.28
CA THR A 204 22.43 -5.85 4.61
C THR A 204 22.04 -7.31 4.92
N ASN A 205 21.17 -7.94 4.13
CA ASN A 205 20.63 -9.27 4.44
C ASN A 205 20.76 -10.29 3.28
N TRP A 206 21.46 -9.95 2.19
CA TRP A 206 21.58 -10.85 1.04
C TRP A 206 22.23 -12.20 1.38
N GLN A 207 23.11 -12.26 2.38
CA GLN A 207 23.77 -13.49 2.81
C GLN A 207 22.77 -14.48 3.41
N ASP A 208 21.92 -14.01 4.33
CA ASP A 208 20.83 -14.82 4.89
C ASP A 208 19.85 -15.26 3.80
N LEU A 209 19.50 -14.35 2.88
CA LEU A 209 18.60 -14.66 1.77
C LEU A 209 19.18 -15.71 0.82
N ALA A 210 20.47 -15.60 0.48
CA ALA A 210 21.16 -16.58 -0.36
C ALA A 210 21.27 -17.95 0.33
N TYR A 211 21.47 -17.98 1.65
CA TYR A 211 21.48 -19.21 2.44
C TYR A 211 20.10 -19.91 2.48
N ASP A 212 19.02 -19.15 2.67
CA ASP A 212 17.66 -19.68 2.60
C ASP A 212 17.36 -20.29 1.22
N ILE A 213 17.80 -19.61 0.15
CA ILE A 213 17.67 -20.09 -1.23
C ILE A 213 18.51 -21.37 -1.45
N SER A 214 19.77 -21.40 -1.00
CA SER A 214 20.67 -22.54 -1.23
C SER A 214 20.24 -23.79 -0.47
N THR A 215 19.64 -23.62 0.71
CA THR A 215 19.15 -24.74 1.53
C THR A 215 17.71 -25.11 1.24
N GLY A 216 16.95 -24.23 0.58
CA GLY A 216 15.50 -24.40 0.44
C GLY A 216 14.77 -24.35 1.79
N THR A 217 15.36 -23.71 2.81
CA THR A 217 14.78 -23.63 4.15
C THR A 217 14.60 -22.19 4.59
N LEU A 218 13.46 -21.88 5.18
CA LEU A 218 13.15 -20.52 5.64
C LEU A 218 13.79 -20.27 7.00
N SER A 219 14.52 -19.16 7.10
CA SER A 219 15.21 -18.66 8.29
C SER A 219 14.34 -18.74 9.54
N SER A 220 14.93 -19.15 10.67
CA SER A 220 14.29 -19.18 11.98
C SER A 220 13.85 -17.80 12.47
N ARG A 221 14.43 -16.72 11.90
CA ARG A 221 14.03 -15.33 12.12
C ARG A 221 12.57 -15.05 11.73
N ILE A 222 12.04 -15.81 10.78
CA ILE A 222 10.64 -15.72 10.40
C ILE A 222 9.84 -16.60 11.35
N SER A 223 9.17 -16.02 12.33
CA SER A 223 8.40 -16.75 13.34
C SER A 223 6.90 -16.77 13.04
N ASP A 224 6.40 -15.87 12.18
CA ASP A 224 4.98 -15.79 11.82
C ASP A 224 4.49 -17.09 11.16
N PRO A 225 3.51 -17.79 11.75
CA PRO A 225 3.03 -19.08 11.22
C PRO A 225 2.39 -18.97 9.83
N ALA A 226 1.67 -17.88 9.54
CA ALA A 226 1.00 -17.72 8.26
C ALA A 226 2.02 -17.49 7.14
N ILE A 227 3.08 -16.71 7.41
CA ILE A 227 4.21 -16.60 6.50
C ILE A 227 4.88 -17.97 6.30
N ARG A 228 5.18 -18.71 7.38
CA ARG A 228 5.84 -20.02 7.28
C ARG A 228 5.04 -20.99 6.42
N GLU A 229 3.71 -21.04 6.61
CA GLU A 229 2.84 -21.88 5.80
C GLU A 229 2.84 -21.44 4.33
N SER A 230 2.72 -20.14 4.05
CA SER A 230 2.78 -19.64 2.67
C SER A 230 4.12 -19.95 2.01
N MET A 231 5.22 -19.76 2.72
CA MET A 231 6.57 -20.00 2.19
C MET A 231 6.86 -21.47 1.96
N SER A 232 6.26 -22.39 2.73
CA SER A 232 6.40 -23.83 2.47
C SER A 232 5.92 -24.27 1.09
N LYS A 233 5.04 -23.47 0.46
CA LYS A 233 4.50 -23.70 -0.89
C LYS A 233 5.35 -23.03 -1.98
N ILE A 234 6.22 -22.07 -1.62
CA ILE A 234 7.03 -21.26 -2.54
C ILE A 234 8.49 -21.72 -2.53
N LEU A 235 9.10 -21.78 -1.35
CA LEU A 235 10.47 -22.26 -1.14
C LEU A 235 10.41 -23.78 -0.91
N THR A 236 10.28 -24.52 -2.01
CA THR A 236 10.05 -25.98 -1.97
C THR A 236 11.32 -26.80 -2.16
N LYS A 237 12.37 -26.22 -2.74
CA LYS A 237 13.62 -26.92 -3.04
C LYS A 237 14.84 -25.99 -2.90
N PRO A 238 16.01 -26.55 -2.57
CA PRO A 238 17.30 -25.91 -2.74
C PRO A 238 17.52 -25.37 -4.16
N ASP A 239 18.11 -24.18 -4.28
CA ASP A 239 18.55 -23.60 -5.55
C ASP A 239 19.95 -22.99 -5.41
N GLN A 240 20.98 -23.82 -5.59
CA GLN A 240 22.37 -23.38 -5.45
C GLN A 240 22.78 -22.38 -6.54
N GLU A 241 22.28 -22.55 -7.77
CA GLU A 241 22.59 -21.67 -8.90
C GLU A 241 22.09 -20.24 -8.63
N LEU A 242 20.85 -20.10 -8.15
CA LEU A 242 20.31 -18.80 -7.76
C LEU A 242 21.06 -18.21 -6.56
N ALA A 243 21.38 -19.02 -5.54
CA ALA A 243 22.11 -18.54 -4.38
C ALA A 243 23.52 -18.02 -4.72
N ASP A 244 24.25 -18.74 -5.58
CA ASP A 244 25.57 -18.35 -6.06
C ASP A 244 25.47 -17.08 -6.93
N PHE A 245 24.44 -16.98 -7.78
CA PHE A 245 24.16 -15.78 -8.56
C PHE A 245 23.94 -14.56 -7.64
N ILE A 246 23.04 -14.65 -6.66
CA ILE A 246 22.76 -13.55 -5.72
C ILE A 246 24.02 -13.18 -4.93
N THR A 247 24.80 -14.17 -4.49
CA THR A 247 26.08 -13.94 -3.82
C THR A 247 27.06 -13.19 -4.74
N SER A 248 27.21 -13.62 -5.99
CA SER A 248 28.14 -13.01 -6.96
C SER A 248 27.79 -11.56 -7.30
N VAL A 249 26.49 -11.24 -7.33
CA VAL A 249 25.99 -9.89 -7.68
C VAL A 249 26.04 -8.96 -6.47
N CYS A 250 25.68 -9.44 -5.27
CA CYS A 250 25.59 -8.61 -4.06
C CYS A 250 26.93 -8.46 -3.31
N SER A 251 27.89 -9.36 -3.50
CA SER A 251 29.21 -9.30 -2.86
C SER A 251 30.21 -8.32 -3.52
N GLN A 252 29.85 -7.70 -4.65
CA GLN A 252 30.70 -6.70 -5.31
C GLN A 252 30.74 -5.43 -4.45
N ASP A 253 31.85 -5.24 -3.74
CA ASP A 253 32.05 -4.09 -2.86
C ASP A 253 31.84 -2.77 -3.63
N ASN A 254 30.93 -1.94 -3.11
CA ASN A 254 30.65 -0.56 -3.51
C ASN A 254 30.05 -0.28 -4.90
N ASN A 255 29.78 -1.29 -5.75
CA ASN A 255 29.13 -1.05 -7.05
C ASN A 255 27.72 -1.66 -7.16
N TRP A 256 26.76 -1.00 -6.50
CA TRP A 256 25.33 -1.33 -6.58
C TRP A 256 24.60 -0.59 -7.72
N GLU A 257 25.34 0.03 -8.63
CA GLU A 257 24.75 0.64 -9.81
C GLU A 257 24.08 -0.43 -10.69
N GLY A 258 22.85 -0.15 -11.13
CA GLY A 258 22.05 -1.08 -11.94
C GLY A 258 21.71 -2.40 -11.23
N ILE A 259 21.80 -2.46 -9.90
CA ILE A 259 21.52 -3.70 -9.15
C ILE A 259 20.13 -4.26 -9.45
N ILE A 260 19.14 -3.40 -9.69
CA ILE A 260 17.77 -3.82 -9.98
C ILE A 260 17.72 -4.61 -11.28
N THR A 261 18.36 -4.12 -12.35
CA THR A 261 18.34 -4.80 -13.66
C THR A 261 19.28 -6.00 -13.70
N LYS A 262 20.34 -6.03 -12.87
CA LYS A 262 21.15 -7.24 -12.66
C LYS A 262 20.32 -8.35 -12.01
N ILE A 263 19.62 -8.06 -10.91
CA ILE A 263 18.85 -9.07 -10.18
C ILE A 263 17.52 -9.38 -10.87
N TRP A 264 16.80 -8.40 -11.39
CA TRP A 264 15.50 -8.55 -12.06
C TRP A 264 15.58 -8.07 -13.51
N PRO A 265 16.17 -8.88 -14.41
CA PRO A 265 16.57 -8.44 -15.75
C PRO A 265 15.42 -8.10 -16.69
N ASN A 266 14.20 -8.58 -16.39
CA ASN A 266 13.02 -8.32 -17.19
C ASN A 266 12.20 -7.10 -16.70
N THR A 267 12.71 -6.38 -15.69
CA THR A 267 12.07 -5.17 -15.16
C THR A 267 11.98 -4.09 -16.23
N LYS A 268 10.77 -3.64 -16.55
CA LYS A 268 10.50 -2.60 -17.56
C LYS A 268 10.47 -1.19 -16.98
N TYR A 269 10.00 -1.04 -15.74
CA TYR A 269 9.94 0.26 -15.06
C TYR A 269 9.85 0.09 -13.54
N LEU A 270 10.10 1.20 -12.83
CA LEU A 270 9.86 1.32 -11.39
C LEU A 270 8.51 1.96 -11.11
N ASP A 271 7.65 1.27 -10.39
CA ASP A 271 6.31 1.74 -9.99
C ASP A 271 6.39 2.35 -8.59
N VAL A 272 6.74 3.64 -8.54
CA VAL A 272 6.96 4.41 -7.30
C VAL A 272 6.53 5.86 -7.45
N ILE A 273 5.94 6.44 -6.40
CA ILE A 273 5.70 7.89 -6.36
C ILE A 273 7.05 8.61 -6.21
N VAL A 274 7.41 9.40 -7.23
CA VAL A 274 8.58 10.29 -7.29
C VAL A 274 8.22 11.77 -7.46
N THR A 275 6.94 12.13 -7.29
CA THR A 275 6.48 13.52 -7.33
C THR A 275 6.52 14.17 -5.94
N GLY A 276 6.48 15.50 -5.90
CA GLY A 276 6.51 16.27 -4.65
C GLY A 276 7.78 15.99 -3.83
N ALA A 277 7.63 15.76 -2.52
CA ALA A 277 8.76 15.50 -1.63
C ALA A 277 9.53 14.21 -1.95
N MET A 278 8.98 13.29 -2.76
CA MET A 278 9.69 12.07 -3.16
C MET A 278 10.67 12.29 -4.33
N ALA A 279 10.60 13.44 -5.01
CA ALA A 279 11.49 13.76 -6.14
C ALA A 279 12.98 13.77 -5.76
N GLN A 280 13.28 14.07 -4.49
CA GLN A 280 14.65 14.02 -3.96
C GLN A 280 15.33 12.65 -4.10
N TYR A 281 14.54 11.57 -4.26
CA TYR A 281 15.05 10.20 -4.38
C TYR A 281 15.32 9.75 -5.82
N ILE A 282 14.99 10.57 -6.83
CA ILE A 282 15.17 10.21 -8.24
C ILE A 282 16.63 9.81 -8.55
N PRO A 283 17.67 10.59 -8.17
CA PRO A 283 19.04 10.23 -8.51
C PRO A 283 19.49 8.89 -7.91
N MET A 284 19.01 8.57 -6.70
CA MET A 284 19.30 7.28 -6.08
C MET A 284 18.59 6.12 -6.77
N LEU A 285 17.36 6.33 -7.22
CA LEU A 285 16.62 5.31 -7.97
C LEU A 285 17.27 5.05 -9.32
N GLU A 286 17.63 6.10 -10.06
CA GLU A 286 18.37 6.00 -11.34
C GLU A 286 19.69 5.25 -11.16
N HIS A 287 20.43 5.53 -10.09
CA HIS A 287 21.65 4.79 -9.77
C HIS A 287 21.37 3.28 -9.59
N TYR A 288 20.36 2.90 -8.81
CA TYR A 288 20.06 1.47 -8.59
C TYR A 288 19.35 0.79 -9.78
N SER A 289 18.63 1.52 -10.63
CA SER A 289 18.02 0.98 -11.85
C SER A 289 18.99 0.86 -13.02
N GLY A 290 20.04 1.70 -13.03
CA GLY A 290 21.00 1.78 -14.14
C GLY A 290 20.56 2.77 -15.22
N GLY A 291 19.96 3.88 -14.81
CA GLY A 291 19.26 4.83 -15.70
C GLY A 291 17.74 4.69 -15.63
#